data_AF-A0A1X7NJQ4-F1
#
_entry.id   AF-A0A1X7NJQ4-F1
#
_cell.length_a   1.000
_cell.length_b   1.000
_cell.length_c   1.000
_cell.angle_alpha   90.00
_cell.angle_beta   90.00
_cell.angle_gamma   90.00
#
_symmetry.space_group_name_H-M   'P 1'
#
loop_
_entity.id
_entity.type
_entity.pdbx_description
1 polymer ?
#
loop_
_entity_poly.entity_id
_entity_poly.type
_entity_poly.pdbx_seq_one_letter_code
_entity_poly.pdbx_strand_id
1 'polypeptide(L)'
;MNSRFKQIMFFVLVLSLILMPVASAHSVFMDVVEKSESNIKVKAYYGGDDPMKNAEVTVYIIDESGETLYIEDVSTDTDGFYSFSPEEGQEQYRVVASDFGHKAEKEIDISSKSSTHSSSGTSSSLPLSAGIVAGFGYLAGIAGVGMMISARRMKKKYEEK
;
A
#
# COMPACT_ATOMS: atom_id res chain seq x y z
N MET A 1 18.62 -36.44 -17.70
CA MET A 1 17.61 -35.96 -16.71
C MET A 1 16.31 -36.72 -16.92
N ASN A 2 15.93 -37.58 -15.97
CA ASN A 2 14.82 -38.53 -16.09
C ASN A 2 13.47 -37.82 -16.24
N SER A 3 12.55 -38.39 -17.04
CA SER A 3 11.21 -37.83 -17.26
C SER A 3 10.42 -37.66 -15.96
N ARG A 4 10.58 -38.60 -15.02
CA ARG A 4 10.03 -38.56 -13.66
C ARG A 4 10.55 -37.37 -12.86
N PHE A 5 11.83 -37.04 -12.99
CA PHE A 5 12.45 -35.91 -12.28
C PHE A 5 11.90 -34.56 -12.80
N LYS A 6 11.71 -34.43 -14.12
CA LYS A 6 11.09 -33.24 -14.71
C LYS A 6 9.64 -33.05 -14.28
N GLN A 7 8.88 -34.14 -14.16
CA GLN A 7 7.49 -34.11 -13.68
C GLN A 7 7.41 -33.67 -12.22
N ILE A 8 8.28 -34.21 -11.35
CA ILE A 8 8.35 -33.81 -9.94
C ILE A 8 8.73 -32.33 -9.83
N MET A 9 9.76 -31.88 -10.56
CA MET A 9 10.15 -30.45 -10.55
C MET A 9 9.01 -29.53 -11.01
N PHE A 10 8.30 -29.92 -12.07
CA PHE A 10 7.15 -29.16 -12.56
C PHE A 10 6.01 -29.12 -11.54
N PHE A 11 5.73 -30.24 -10.88
CA PHE A 11 4.69 -30.31 -9.85
C PHE A 11 5.04 -29.47 -8.62
N VAL A 12 6.31 -29.50 -8.17
CA VAL A 12 6.82 -28.65 -7.08
C VAL A 12 6.73 -27.17 -7.44
N LEU A 13 7.08 -26.80 -8.68
CA LEU A 13 6.98 -25.42 -9.16
C LEU A 13 5.51 -24.94 -9.17
N VAL A 14 4.59 -25.74 -9.72
CA VAL A 14 3.16 -25.41 -9.75
C VAL A 14 2.59 -25.32 -8.33
N LEU A 15 2.96 -26.25 -7.45
CA LEU A 15 2.52 -26.24 -6.05
C LEU A 15 3.05 -25.02 -5.30
N SER A 16 4.30 -24.60 -5.53
CA SER A 16 4.86 -23.38 -4.94
C SER A 16 4.15 -22.10 -5.38
N LEU A 17 3.61 -22.07 -6.61
CA LEU A 17 2.85 -20.93 -7.12
C LEU A 17 1.45 -20.86 -6.49
N ILE A 18 0.83 -22.01 -6.19
CA ILE A 18 -0.50 -22.07 -5.57
C ILE A 18 -0.43 -21.74 -4.06
N LEU A 19 0.69 -22.05 -3.41
CA LEU A 19 0.90 -21.82 -1.98
C LEU A 19 1.34 -20.39 -1.63
N MET A 20 1.46 -19.47 -2.60
CA MET A 20 1.72 -18.08 -2.27
C MET A 20 0.50 -17.48 -1.57
N PRO A 21 0.62 -16.99 -0.31
CA PRO A 21 -0.47 -16.27 0.31
C PRO A 21 -0.80 -15.04 -0.55
N VAL A 22 -2.09 -14.71 -0.66
CA VAL A 22 -2.52 -13.44 -1.21
C VAL A 22 -1.94 -12.34 -0.32
N ALA A 23 -0.88 -11.68 -0.79
CA ALA A 23 -0.30 -10.53 -0.10
C ALA A 23 -1.37 -9.43 -0.12
N SER A 24 -2.06 -9.28 1.01
CA SER A 24 -3.05 -8.23 1.19
C SER A 24 -2.32 -6.96 1.59
N ALA A 25 -1.89 -6.19 0.60
CA ALA A 25 -1.38 -4.84 0.80
C ALA A 25 -2.57 -3.91 1.06
N HIS A 26 -3.06 -3.84 2.30
CA HIS A 26 -3.99 -2.79 2.68
C HIS A 26 -3.25 -1.46 2.65
N SER A 27 -3.63 -0.58 1.73
CA SER A 27 -3.24 0.83 1.80
C SER A 27 -3.73 1.42 3.12
N VAL A 28 -3.02 2.39 3.68
CA VAL A 28 -3.46 3.11 4.88
C VAL A 28 -3.62 4.59 4.58
N PHE A 29 -4.57 5.21 5.25
CA PHE A 29 -5.00 6.57 5.01
C PHE A 29 -5.25 7.29 6.33
N MET A 30 -5.13 8.61 6.29
CA MET A 30 -5.47 9.49 7.40
C MET A 30 -6.23 10.71 6.90
N ASP A 31 -7.41 10.94 7.47
CA ASP A 31 -8.23 12.12 7.21
C ASP A 31 -8.26 13.05 8.42
N VAL A 32 -8.35 14.35 8.16
CA VAL A 32 -8.60 15.38 9.18
C VAL A 32 -10.10 15.62 9.25
N VAL A 33 -10.71 15.22 10.36
CA VAL A 33 -12.15 15.24 10.59
C VAL A 33 -12.59 16.57 11.20
N GLU A 34 -11.76 17.09 12.11
CA GLU A 34 -11.95 18.37 12.78
C GLU A 34 -10.60 19.06 12.91
N LYS A 35 -10.62 20.38 12.78
CA LYS A 35 -9.43 21.22 12.89
C LYS A 35 -9.86 22.63 13.31
N SER A 36 -9.45 22.99 14.50
CA SER A 36 -9.70 24.28 15.14
C SER A 36 -8.53 24.62 16.07
N GLU A 37 -8.52 25.83 16.63
CA GLU A 37 -7.50 26.25 17.60
C GLU A 37 -7.55 25.45 18.92
N SER A 38 -8.66 24.79 19.23
CA SER A 38 -8.83 24.02 20.48
C SER A 38 -8.82 22.51 20.30
N ASN A 39 -9.05 22.02 19.08
CA ASN A 39 -9.13 20.60 18.78
C ASN A 39 -8.71 20.26 17.35
N ILE A 40 -7.87 19.24 17.23
CA ILE A 40 -7.62 18.51 15.99
C ILE A 40 -8.12 17.08 16.19
N LYS A 41 -8.92 16.59 15.24
CA LYS A 41 -9.39 15.20 15.19
C LYS A 41 -9.00 14.58 13.87
N VAL A 42 -8.34 13.44 13.93
CA VAL A 42 -7.96 12.64 12.76
C VAL A 42 -8.66 11.28 12.77
N LYS A 43 -8.79 10.68 11.60
CA LYS A 43 -9.22 9.28 11.43
C LYS A 43 -8.18 8.53 10.61
N ALA A 44 -7.65 7.43 11.16
CA ALA A 44 -6.76 6.51 10.47
C ALA A 44 -7.52 5.23 10.06
N TYR A 45 -7.32 4.76 8.83
CA TYR A 45 -8.04 3.62 8.28
C TYR A 45 -7.26 2.88 7.19
N TYR A 46 -7.55 1.59 7.04
CA TYR A 46 -7.08 0.73 5.97
C TYR A 46 -7.93 0.88 4.70
N GLY A 47 -7.40 0.41 3.57
CA GLY A 47 -8.13 0.33 2.31
C GLY A 47 -9.40 -0.50 2.48
N GLY A 48 -10.53 0.04 2.01
CA GLY A 48 -11.86 -0.53 2.29
C GLY A 48 -12.54 0.08 3.51
N ASP A 49 -12.05 1.22 4.02
CA ASP A 49 -12.61 2.03 5.10
C ASP A 49 -12.62 1.36 6.49
N ASP A 50 -11.89 0.25 6.66
CA ASP A 50 -11.73 -0.43 7.95
C ASP A 50 -10.85 0.42 8.89
N PRO A 51 -11.30 0.78 10.10
CA PRO A 51 -10.53 1.64 10.99
C PRO A 51 -9.23 0.99 11.47
N MET A 52 -8.16 1.79 11.55
CA MET A 52 -6.93 1.42 12.24
C MET A 52 -7.16 1.55 13.76
N LYS A 53 -7.68 0.50 14.39
CA LYS A 53 -8.06 0.49 15.82
C LYS A 53 -6.84 0.27 16.71
N ASN A 54 -6.76 1.00 17.83
CA ASN A 54 -5.65 0.89 18.79
C ASN A 54 -4.27 1.07 18.12
N ALA A 55 -4.22 1.82 17.01
CA ALA A 55 -2.97 2.13 16.33
C ALA A 55 -2.20 3.15 17.15
N GLU A 56 -0.88 2.98 17.26
CA GLU A 56 0.00 3.91 17.96
C GLU A 56 0.01 5.25 17.22
N VAL A 57 -0.21 6.35 17.95
CA VAL A 57 -0.21 7.70 17.38
C VAL A 57 0.95 8.51 17.94
N THR A 58 1.67 9.18 17.05
CA THR A 58 2.71 10.15 17.38
C THR A 58 2.38 11.47 16.70
N VAL A 59 2.47 12.57 17.44
CA VAL A 59 2.25 13.91 16.93
C VAL A 59 3.54 14.72 17.05
N TYR A 60 3.90 15.37 15.95
CA TYR A 60 5.03 16.30 15.90
C TYR A 60 4.51 17.72 15.64
N ILE A 61 5.16 18.70 16.23
CA ILE A 61 5.04 20.11 15.82
C ILE A 61 6.08 20.36 14.74
N ILE A 62 5.67 21.08 13.70
CA ILE A 62 6.56 21.55 12.62
C ILE A 62 6.75 23.05 12.81
N ASP A 63 7.99 23.47 12.99
CA ASP A 63 8.38 24.88 13.08
C ASP A 63 9.61 25.19 12.19
N GLU A 64 10.14 26.41 12.27
CA GLU A 64 11.32 26.83 11.50
C GLU A 64 12.58 26.02 11.83
N SER A 65 12.64 25.40 13.02
CA SER A 65 13.75 24.57 13.49
C SER A 65 13.65 23.11 13.06
N GLY A 66 12.46 22.69 12.59
CA GLY A 66 12.18 21.35 12.08
C GLY A 66 11.01 20.69 12.80
N GLU A 67 11.11 19.37 12.98
CA GLU A 67 10.08 18.59 13.66
C GLU A 67 10.45 18.32 15.12
N THR A 68 9.54 18.63 16.03
CA THR A 68 9.68 18.33 17.46
C THR A 68 8.56 17.41 17.93
N LEU A 69 8.90 16.44 18.78
CA LEU A 69 7.91 15.50 19.32
C LEU A 69 6.97 16.23 20.30
N TYR A 70 5.67 16.12 20.07
CA TYR A 70 4.64 16.75 20.89
C TYR A 70 3.86 15.73 21.72
N ILE A 71 3.39 14.64 21.10
CA ILE A 71 2.64 13.57 21.77
C ILE A 71 3.18 12.21 21.32
N GLU A 72 3.35 11.30 22.27
CA GLU A 72 3.71 9.89 22.07
C GLU A 72 2.86 8.97 22.97
N ASP A 73 3.00 7.65 22.79
CA ASP A 73 2.38 6.60 23.63
C ASP A 73 0.85 6.67 23.75
N VAL A 74 0.18 7.20 22.74
CA VAL A 74 -1.28 7.26 22.63
C VAL A 74 -1.77 6.35 21.51
N SER A 75 -3.06 6.01 21.51
CA SER A 75 -3.62 5.15 20.47
C SER A 75 -4.95 5.67 19.94
N THR A 76 -5.26 5.33 18.70
CA THR A 76 -6.60 5.53 18.13
C THR A 76 -7.65 4.71 18.87
N ASP A 77 -8.89 5.18 18.85
CA ASP A 77 -10.04 4.45 19.40
C ASP A 77 -10.49 3.27 18.52
N THR A 78 -11.60 2.62 18.91
CA THR A 78 -12.18 1.48 18.18
C THR A 78 -12.72 1.83 16.80
N ASP A 79 -12.88 3.11 16.50
CA ASP A 79 -13.38 3.63 15.22
C ASP A 79 -12.24 4.30 14.41
N GLY A 80 -10.99 4.18 14.89
CA GLY A 80 -9.78 4.68 14.23
C GLY A 80 -9.56 6.17 14.41
N PHE A 81 -10.25 6.83 15.35
CA PHE A 81 -10.07 8.25 15.61
C PHE A 81 -9.04 8.53 16.70
N TYR A 82 -8.39 9.68 16.57
CA TYR A 82 -7.60 10.28 17.63
C TYR A 82 -7.83 11.79 17.65
N SER A 83 -7.86 12.38 18.85
CA SER A 83 -8.07 13.82 19.05
C SER A 83 -7.05 14.38 20.03
N PHE A 84 -6.55 15.57 19.75
CA PHE A 84 -5.67 16.32 20.64
C PHE A 84 -5.95 17.83 20.54
N SER A 85 -5.52 18.57 21.55
CA SER A 85 -5.55 20.04 21.51
C SER A 85 -4.23 20.57 20.98
N PRO A 86 -4.23 21.50 20.02
CA PRO A 86 -3.02 22.20 19.60
C PRO A 86 -2.30 22.89 20.75
N GLU A 87 -0.98 22.98 20.66
CA GLU A 87 -0.17 23.85 21.51
C GLU A 87 -0.34 25.31 21.12
N GLU A 88 -0.39 26.20 22.12
CA GLU A 88 -0.57 27.63 21.91
C GLU A 88 0.60 28.21 21.10
N GLY A 89 0.28 28.96 20.03
CA GLY A 89 1.26 29.57 19.14
C GLY A 89 1.86 28.64 18.09
N GLN A 90 1.46 27.36 18.05
CA GLN A 90 1.91 26.39 17.06
C GLN A 90 0.83 26.14 16.00
N GLU A 91 1.18 26.34 14.73
CA GLU A 91 0.22 26.24 13.62
C GLU A 91 0.36 24.94 12.82
N GLN A 92 1.52 24.28 12.81
CA GLN A 92 1.76 23.12 11.94
C GLN A 92 2.09 21.85 12.73
N TYR A 93 1.48 20.75 12.33
CA TYR A 93 1.61 19.44 12.97
C TYR A 93 1.78 18.34 11.94
N ARG A 94 2.56 17.31 12.27
CA ARG A 94 2.54 16.03 11.56
C ARG A 94 2.00 14.96 12.49
N VAL A 95 0.89 14.34 12.10
CA VAL A 95 0.28 13.24 12.83
C VAL A 95 0.62 11.94 12.13
N VAL A 96 1.09 10.95 12.90
CA VAL A 96 1.46 9.63 12.42
C VAL A 96 0.65 8.59 13.19
N ALA A 97 -0.03 7.69 12.48
CA ALA A 97 -0.64 6.49 13.06
C ALA A 97 0.07 5.25 12.52
N SER A 98 0.46 4.32 13.40
CA SER A 98 1.23 3.12 13.08
C SER A 98 0.56 1.88 13.67
N ASP A 99 0.39 0.84 12.86
CA ASP A 99 -0.05 -0.47 13.34
C ASP A 99 0.51 -1.60 12.47
N PHE A 100 1.09 -2.63 13.11
CA PHE A 100 1.74 -3.80 12.48
C PHE A 100 2.64 -3.47 11.28
N GLY A 101 3.36 -2.34 11.32
CA GLY A 101 4.26 -1.90 10.25
C GLY A 101 3.58 -1.14 9.11
N HIS A 102 2.27 -0.91 9.17
CA HIS A 102 1.57 0.05 8.33
C HIS A 102 1.56 1.43 8.98
N LYS A 103 1.83 2.48 8.19
CA LYS A 103 1.95 3.85 8.67
C LYS A 103 1.10 4.80 7.83
N ALA A 104 0.15 5.49 8.46
CA ALA A 104 -0.57 6.62 7.88
C ALA A 104 -0.05 7.92 8.49
N GLU A 105 0.12 8.97 7.69
CA GLU A 105 0.55 10.26 8.22
C GLU A 105 -0.11 11.43 7.50
N LYS A 106 -0.26 12.55 8.21
CA LYS A 106 -0.84 13.77 7.67
C LYS A 106 -0.20 15.00 8.30
N GLU A 107 0.20 15.94 7.46
CA GLU A 107 0.54 17.29 7.88
C GLU A 107 -0.71 18.16 7.95
N ILE A 108 -0.84 18.91 9.04
CA ILE A 108 -2.00 19.71 9.40
C ILE A 108 -1.50 21.11 9.75
N ASP A 109 -1.90 22.09 8.95
CA ASP A 109 -1.60 23.51 9.16
C ASP A 109 -2.88 24.21 9.64
N ILE A 110 -3.02 24.57 10.92
CA ILE A 110 -4.25 25.11 11.54
C ILE A 110 -4.82 26.31 10.78
N SER A 111 -3.98 27.21 10.26
CA SER A 111 -4.41 28.46 9.63
C SER A 111 -4.91 28.28 8.19
N SER A 112 -4.57 27.17 7.53
CA SER A 112 -5.08 26.85 6.19
C SER A 112 -6.57 26.47 6.18
N LYS A 113 -7.36 27.10 5.29
CA LYS A 113 -8.75 26.67 5.01
C LYS A 113 -8.73 25.27 4.37
N SER A 114 -9.54 24.37 4.92
CA SER A 114 -9.68 22.96 4.53
C SER A 114 -9.59 22.74 3.02
N SER A 115 -8.50 22.12 2.56
CA SER A 115 -8.42 21.46 1.27
C SER A 115 -8.85 20.00 1.48
N THR A 116 -10.16 19.77 1.32
CA THR A 116 -10.70 18.43 1.16
C THR A 116 -9.95 17.73 0.01
N HIS A 117 -9.45 16.53 0.33
CA HIS A 117 -8.77 15.58 -0.55
C HIS A 117 -7.34 15.94 -0.99
N SER A 118 -6.39 15.54 -0.17
CA SER A 118 -5.08 15.11 -0.63
C SER A 118 -4.74 13.79 0.06
N SER A 119 -5.21 12.70 -0.55
CA SER A 119 -4.75 11.35 -0.25
C SER A 119 -3.29 11.22 -0.71
N SER A 120 -2.34 11.72 0.07
CA SER A 120 -0.92 11.37 -0.10
C SER A 120 -0.66 10.01 0.55
N GLY A 121 -1.39 9.00 0.08
CA GLY A 121 -0.96 7.63 0.28
C GLY A 121 0.20 7.40 -0.66
N THR A 122 1.39 7.15 -0.13
CA THR A 122 2.49 6.52 -0.87
C THR A 122 2.07 5.08 -1.20
N SER A 123 1.09 4.93 -2.09
CA SER A 123 0.89 3.68 -2.79
C SER A 123 2.07 3.56 -3.73
N SER A 124 2.91 2.54 -3.54
CA SER A 124 3.81 2.06 -4.58
C SER A 124 3.00 1.43 -5.73
N SER A 125 1.99 2.12 -6.24
CA SER A 125 1.34 1.83 -7.50
C SER A 125 2.38 2.11 -8.57
N LEU A 126 2.75 1.08 -9.33
CA LEU A 126 3.57 1.28 -10.51
C LEU A 126 2.95 2.41 -11.36
N PRO A 127 3.76 3.35 -11.89
CA PRO A 127 3.24 4.42 -12.73
C PRO A 127 2.37 3.82 -13.83
N LEU A 128 1.29 4.50 -14.23
CA LEU A 128 0.27 3.98 -15.15
C LEU A 128 0.89 3.35 -16.42
N SER A 129 1.97 3.95 -16.91
CA SER A 129 2.78 3.47 -18.03
C SER A 129 3.42 2.09 -17.78
N ALA A 130 3.97 1.85 -16.60
CA ALA A 130 4.53 0.55 -16.23
C ALA A 130 3.45 -0.53 -16.13
N GLY A 131 2.24 -0.19 -15.65
CA GLY A 131 1.09 -1.09 -15.66
C GLY A 131 0.65 -1.49 -17.08
N ILE A 132 0.58 -0.52 -18.00
CA ILE A 132 0.24 -0.77 -19.42
C ILE A 132 1.29 -1.65 -20.09
N VAL A 133 2.58 -1.34 -19.91
CA VAL A 133 3.69 -2.12 -20.49
C VAL A 133 3.71 -3.56 -19.96
N ALA A 134 3.48 -3.75 -18.66
CA ALA A 134 3.40 -5.09 -18.06
C ALA A 134 2.24 -5.92 -18.64
N GLY A 135 1.08 -5.30 -18.88
CA GLY A 135 -0.07 -5.95 -19.53
C GLY A 135 0.27 -6.49 -20.92
N PHE A 136 0.89 -5.66 -21.78
CA PHE A 136 1.34 -6.11 -23.10
C PHE A 136 2.42 -7.18 -23.04
N GLY A 137 3.35 -7.08 -22.08
CA GLY A 137 4.38 -8.08 -21.85
C GLY A 137 3.80 -9.47 -21.56
N TYR A 138 2.75 -9.55 -20.74
CA TYR A 138 2.04 -10.80 -20.46
C TYR A 138 1.38 -11.40 -21.70
N LEU A 139 0.69 -10.58 -22.49
CA LEU A 139 0.03 -11.02 -23.72
C LEU A 139 1.04 -11.54 -24.75
N ALA A 140 2.15 -10.81 -24.95
CA ALA A 140 3.22 -11.23 -25.84
C ALA A 140 3.89 -12.52 -25.37
N GLY A 141 4.11 -12.68 -24.05
CA GLY A 141 4.67 -13.88 -23.46
C GLY A 141 3.81 -15.13 -23.71
N ILE A 142 2.51 -15.05 -23.43
CA ILE A 142 1.57 -16.17 -23.66
C ILE A 142 1.48 -16.52 -25.15
N ALA A 143 1.38 -15.51 -26.02
CA ALA A 143 1.37 -15.72 -27.46
C ALA A 143 2.65 -16.40 -27.97
N GLY A 144 3.82 -15.97 -27.50
CA GLY A 144 5.11 -16.55 -27.86
C GLY A 144 5.26 -18.02 -27.43
N VAL A 145 4.81 -18.36 -26.21
CA VAL A 145 4.78 -19.76 -25.74
C VAL A 145 3.85 -20.61 -26.62
N GLY A 146 2.68 -20.09 -26.97
CA GLY A 146 1.73 -20.76 -27.87
C GLY A 146 2.33 -21.05 -29.24
N MET A 147 2.99 -20.07 -29.85
CA MET A 147 3.68 -20.22 -31.13
C MET A 147 4.80 -21.25 -31.06
N MET A 148 5.61 -21.24 -30.00
CA MET A 148 6.70 -22.20 -29.82
C MET A 148 6.20 -23.65 -29.73
N ILE A 149 5.10 -23.89 -29.01
CA ILE A 149 4.48 -25.22 -28.92
C ILE A 149 3.92 -25.64 -30.28
N SER A 150 3.24 -24.73 -30.98
CA SER A 150 2.69 -24.98 -32.31
C SER A 150 3.78 -25.37 -33.32
N ALA A 151 4.87 -24.61 -33.37
CA ALA A 151 6.01 -24.88 -34.25
C ALA A 151 6.63 -26.27 -34.00
N ARG A 152 6.78 -26.66 -32.73
CA ARG A 152 7.30 -28.00 -32.36
C ARG A 152 6.36 -29.12 -32.78
N ARG A 153 5.04 -28.92 -32.68
CA ARG A 153 4.03 -29.89 -33.14
C ARG A 153 4.01 -30.03 -34.66
N MET A 154 4.16 -28.92 -35.39
CA MET A 154 4.22 -28.92 -36.86
C MET A 154 5.49 -29.60 -37.38
N LYS A 155 6.65 -29.34 -36.75
CA LYS A 155 7.92 -29.99 -37.11
C LYS A 155 7.82 -31.52 -36.98
N LYS A 156 7.27 -32.01 -35.86
CA LYS A 156 7.11 -33.46 -35.65
C LYS A 156 6.19 -34.12 -36.69
N LYS A 157 5.10 -33.45 -37.09
CA LYS A 157 4.21 -33.94 -38.16
C LYS A 157 4.87 -34.00 -39.54
N TYR A 158 5.86 -33.14 -39.80
CA TYR A 158 6.60 -33.13 -41.06
C TYR A 158 7.74 -34.14 -41.09
N GLU A 159 8.36 -34.45 -39.95
CA GLU A 159 9.43 -35.46 -39.84
C GLU A 159 8.89 -36.91 -39.79
N GLU A 160 7.61 -37.10 -39.46
CA GLU A 160 6.92 -38.41 -39.46
C GLU A 160 6.25 -38.76 -40.81
N LYS A 161 6.48 -37.96 -41.87
CA LYS A 161 5.94 -38.17 -43.22
C LYS A 161 7.07 -38.37 -44.23
#